data_AF-A0A8K0CGR0-F1
#
_entry.id   AF-A0A8K0CGR0-F1
#
_cell.length_a   1.000
_cell.length_b   1.000
_cell.length_c   1.000
_cell.angle_alpha   90.00
_cell.angle_beta   90.00
_cell.angle_gamma   90.00
#
_symmetry.space_group_name_H-M   'P 1'
#
loop_
_entity.id
_entity.type
_entity.pdbx_description
1 polymer ?
#
loop_
_entity_poly.entity_id
_entity_poly.type
_entity_poly.pdbx_seq_one_letter_code
_entity_poly.pdbx_strand_id
1 'polypeptide(L)'
;PINAVFEIKGDMRRSRGIDYYNPKNANVRLNMGDGSFHLEGLFDNNQQLGRMTNEMLNSNSAMVVKAVTPMFEKLSGIGAMKFMETLSKIPYYKLFPPSR
;
A
#
# COMPACT_ATOMS: atom_id res chain seq x y z
N PRO A 1 0.02 -15.54 0.54
CA PRO A 1 0.37 -14.70 -0.63
C PRO A 1 -0.30 -13.33 -0.49
N ILE A 2 0.37 -12.27 -0.95
CA ILE A 2 -0.19 -10.91 -0.96
C ILE A 2 -0.31 -10.49 -2.42
N ASN A 3 -1.53 -10.24 -2.87
CA ASN A 3 -1.77 -9.65 -4.18
C ASN A 3 -2.15 -8.18 -3.98
N ALA A 4 -1.48 -7.30 -4.73
CA ALA A 4 -1.75 -5.87 -4.68
C ALA A 4 -2.09 -5.37 -6.08
N VAL A 5 -3.19 -4.59 -6.19
CA VAL A 5 -3.56 -3.90 -7.42
C VAL A 5 -3.49 -2.40 -7.16
N PHE A 6 -2.66 -1.72 -7.95
CA PHE A 6 -2.50 -0.27 -7.92
C PHE A 6 -3.24 0.33 -9.13
N GLU A 7 -4.22 1.19 -8.86
CA GLU A 7 -4.96 1.92 -9.88
C GLU A 7 -4.68 3.41 -9.71
N ILE A 8 -3.91 3.99 -10.63
CA ILE A 8 -3.56 5.40 -10.63
C ILE A 8 -4.30 6.08 -11.78
N LYS A 9 -5.08 7.11 -11.46
CA LYS A 9 -5.77 7.95 -12.44
C LYS A 9 -5.11 9.32 -12.50
N GLY A 10 -5.04 9.87 -13.69
CA GLY A 10 -4.43 11.17 -13.94
C GLY A 10 -4.70 11.66 -15.36
N ASP A 11 -4.21 12.86 -15.64
CA ASP A 11 -4.27 13.50 -16.95
C ASP A 11 -2.86 13.81 -17.47
N MET A 12 -2.77 14.18 -18.75
CA MET A 12 -1.54 14.72 -19.31
C MET A 12 -1.55 16.24 -19.14
N ARG A 13 -0.46 16.77 -18.58
CA ARG A 13 -0.21 18.21 -18.48
C ARG A 13 0.92 18.59 -19.41
N ARG A 14 0.67 19.55 -20.30
CA ARG A 14 1.68 20.11 -21.20
C ARG A 14 2.36 21.34 -20.58
N SER A 15 3.69 21.39 -20.62
CA SER A 15 4.48 22.52 -20.18
C SER A 15 5.68 22.73 -21.10
N ARG A 16 5.81 23.94 -21.67
CA ARG A 16 6.87 24.29 -22.65
C ARG A 16 7.02 23.27 -23.79
N GLY A 17 5.88 22.78 -24.29
CA GLY A 17 5.83 21.80 -25.38
C GLY A 17 6.06 20.34 -24.97
N ILE A 18 6.42 20.07 -23.71
CA ILE A 18 6.70 18.74 -23.17
C ILE A 18 5.51 18.24 -22.36
N ASP A 19 5.13 16.98 -22.56
CA ASP A 19 4.04 16.33 -21.83
C ASP A 19 4.54 15.64 -20.56
N TYR A 20 3.80 15.82 -19.48
CA TYR A 20 4.03 15.24 -18.16
C TYR A 20 2.78 14.51 -17.70
N TYR A 21 2.95 13.39 -16.99
CA TYR A 21 1.84 12.73 -16.33
C TYR A 21 1.46 13.47 -15.05
N ASN A 22 0.19 13.78 -14.87
CA ASN A 22 -0.34 14.50 -13.72
C ASN A 22 -1.27 13.57 -12.93
N PRO A 23 -0.78 12.86 -11.91
CA PRO A 23 -1.61 11.98 -11.11
C PRO A 23 -2.68 12.79 -10.36
N LYS A 24 -3.89 12.25 -10.27
CA LYS A 24 -5.03 12.84 -9.56
C LYS A 24 -5.54 11.97 -8.43
N ASN A 25 -5.46 10.66 -8.61
CA ASN A 25 -5.92 9.70 -7.62
C ASN A 25 -5.07 8.42 -7.70
N ALA A 26 -4.80 7.82 -6.54
CA ALA A 26 -4.17 6.52 -6.43
C ALA A 26 -5.01 5.66 -5.48
N ASN A 27 -5.54 4.56 -6.01
CA ASN A 27 -6.25 3.56 -5.25
C ASN A 27 -5.42 2.28 -5.17
N VAL A 28 -5.39 1.65 -4.01
CA VAL A 28 -4.69 0.39 -3.79
C VAL A 28 -5.66 -0.60 -3.20
N ARG A 29 -5.76 -1.76 -3.83
CA ARG A 29 -6.51 -2.90 -3.30
C ARG A 29 -5.53 -4.00 -2.91
N LEU A 30 -5.62 -4.44 -1.67
CA LEU A 30 -4.79 -5.50 -1.12
C LEU A 30 -5.66 -6.73 -0.86
N ASN A 31 -5.28 -7.84 -1.48
CA ASN A 31 -5.82 -9.15 -1.16
C ASN A 31 -4.73 -9.95 -0.43
N MET A 32 -4.80 -9.89 0.89
CA MET A 32 -3.91 -10.61 1.80
C MET A 32 -4.59 -11.91 2.23
N GLY A 33 -3.91 -13.03 2.02
CA GLY A 33 -4.32 -14.31 2.61
C GLY A 33 -4.06 -14.36 4.12
N ASP A 34 -4.03 -15.56 4.69
CA ASP A 34 -3.70 -15.73 6.11
C ASP A 34 -2.32 -15.16 6.45
N GLY A 35 -2.20 -14.64 7.67
CA GLY A 35 -1.00 -14.00 8.19
C GLY A 35 -0.63 -14.52 9.58
N SER A 36 0.62 -14.29 9.96
CA SER A 36 1.09 -14.53 11.33
C SER A 36 1.30 -13.20 12.03
N PHE A 37 0.76 -13.07 13.24
CA PHE A 37 0.90 -11.89 14.08
C PHE A 37 1.86 -12.16 15.22
N HIS A 38 2.81 -11.25 15.44
CA HIS A 38 3.68 -11.28 16.60
C HIS A 38 3.76 -9.88 17.20
N LEU A 39 3.18 -9.73 18.38
CA LEU A 39 3.17 -8.50 19.15
C LEU A 39 4.07 -8.68 20.37
N GLU A 40 5.04 -7.77 20.50
CA GLU A 40 5.95 -7.66 21.64
C GLU A 40 5.52 -6.53 22.58
N GLY A 41 6.02 -6.55 23.83
CA GLY A 41 5.76 -5.47 24.79
C GLY A 41 4.31 -5.40 25.32
N LEU A 42 3.50 -6.44 25.10
CA LEU A 42 2.12 -6.47 25.58
C LEU A 42 2.06 -6.64 27.12
N PHE A 43 1.15 -5.90 27.76
CA PHE A 43 0.82 -6.03 29.19
C PHE A 43 2.05 -5.93 30.12
N ASP A 44 2.85 -4.86 29.99
CA ASP A 44 4.08 -4.64 30.77
C ASP A 44 5.05 -5.83 30.72
N ASN A 45 5.22 -6.42 29.54
CA ASN A 45 6.04 -7.62 29.28
C ASN A 45 5.58 -8.89 30.00
N ASN A 46 4.30 -8.99 30.38
CA ASN A 46 3.75 -10.23 30.89
C ASN A 46 3.73 -11.30 29.78
N GLN A 47 4.67 -12.24 29.86
CA GLN A 47 4.84 -13.28 28.85
C GLN A 47 3.63 -14.19 28.68
N GLN A 48 2.87 -14.44 29.75
CA GLN A 48 1.72 -15.34 29.68
C GLN A 48 0.56 -14.69 28.92
N LEU A 49 0.20 -13.45 29.29
CA LEU A 49 -0.84 -12.69 28.60
C LEU A 49 -0.43 -12.35 27.16
N GLY A 50 0.84 -12.03 26.94
CA GLY A 50 1.41 -11.79 25.61
C GLY A 50 1.31 -13.03 24.71
N ARG A 51 1.67 -14.22 25.20
CA ARG A 51 1.52 -15.48 24.44
C ARG A 51 0.06 -15.78 24.11
N MET A 52 -0.84 -15.72 25.09
CA MET A 52 -2.26 -15.99 24.87
C MET A 52 -2.88 -15.02 23.86
N THR A 53 -2.49 -13.75 23.90
CA THR A 53 -2.98 -12.75 22.94
C THR A 53 -2.47 -13.03 21.52
N ASN A 54 -1.19 -13.36 21.38
CA ASN A 54 -0.64 -13.77 20.09
C ASN A 54 -1.33 -15.03 19.55
N GLU A 55 -1.56 -16.05 20.38
CA GLU A 55 -2.31 -17.26 19.98
C GLU A 55 -3.75 -16.94 19.55
N MET A 56 -4.43 -16.05 20.29
CA MET A 56 -5.79 -15.61 19.95
C MET A 56 -5.83 -14.85 18.61
N LEU A 57 -4.85 -13.98 18.34
CA LEU A 57 -4.75 -13.26 17.07
C LEU A 57 -4.44 -14.20 15.91
N ASN A 58 -3.52 -15.15 16.10
CA ASN A 58 -3.14 -16.10 15.06
C ASN A 58 -4.24 -17.12 14.75
N SER A 59 -5.00 -17.57 15.75
CA SER A 59 -6.16 -18.46 15.55
C SER A 59 -7.29 -17.79 14.77
N ASN A 60 -7.36 -16.46 14.77
CA ASN A 60 -8.33 -15.66 14.02
C ASN A 60 -7.66 -14.77 12.97
N SER A 61 -6.51 -15.20 12.44
CA SER A 61 -5.65 -14.37 11.61
C SER A 61 -6.38 -13.79 10.40
N ALA A 62 -7.25 -14.55 9.73
CA ALA A 62 -8.06 -14.07 8.63
C ALA A 62 -8.94 -12.86 9.00
N MET A 63 -9.52 -12.84 10.19
CA MET A 63 -10.34 -11.72 10.68
C MET A 63 -9.45 -10.51 11.02
N VAL A 64 -8.31 -10.75 11.67
CA VAL A 64 -7.35 -9.68 12.01
C VAL A 64 -6.79 -9.05 10.73
N VAL A 65 -6.37 -9.84 9.75
CA VAL A 65 -5.91 -9.38 8.44
C VAL A 65 -6.99 -8.52 7.77
N LYS A 66 -8.24 -8.99 7.70
CA LYS A 66 -9.36 -8.21 7.14
C LYS A 66 -9.57 -6.88 7.87
N ALA A 67 -9.40 -6.84 9.19
CA ALA A 67 -9.55 -5.63 9.97
C ALA A 67 -8.44 -4.60 9.71
N VAL A 68 -7.19 -5.05 9.53
CA VAL A 68 -6.04 -4.15 9.31
C VAL A 68 -5.85 -3.78 7.83
N THR A 69 -6.38 -4.58 6.90
CA THR A 69 -6.23 -4.37 5.44
C THR A 69 -6.58 -2.94 4.99
N PRO A 70 -7.72 -2.34 5.40
CA PRO A 70 -8.08 -0.99 4.96
C PRO A 70 -7.07 0.09 5.37
N MET A 71 -6.42 -0.10 6.52
CA MET A 71 -5.36 0.81 6.98
C MET A 71 -4.14 0.72 6.06
N PHE A 72 -3.72 -0.50 5.71
CA PHE A 72 -2.61 -0.71 4.77
C PHE A 72 -2.94 -0.18 3.38
N GLU A 73 -4.14 -0.42 2.85
CA GLU A 73 -4.59 0.13 1.56
C GLU A 73 -4.49 1.65 1.53
N LYS A 74 -4.94 2.33 2.59
CA LYS A 74 -4.84 3.79 2.71
C LYS A 74 -3.39 4.28 2.74
N LEU A 75 -2.52 3.64 3.53
CA LEU A 75 -1.10 3.99 3.61
C LEU A 75 -0.38 3.76 2.28
N SER A 76 -0.64 2.64 1.63
CA SER A 76 -0.12 2.33 0.30
C SER A 76 -0.62 3.33 -0.75
N GLY A 77 -1.88 3.76 -0.69
CA GLY A 77 -2.43 4.80 -1.57
C GLY A 77 -1.71 6.15 -1.42
N ILE A 78 -1.46 6.58 -0.18
CA ILE A 78 -0.68 7.80 0.09
C ILE A 78 0.74 7.67 -0.47
N GLY A 79 1.40 6.53 -0.23
CA GLY A 79 2.74 6.27 -0.74
C GLY A 79 2.81 6.26 -2.27
N ALA A 80 1.86 5.58 -2.91
CA ALA A 80 1.74 5.52 -4.37
C ALA A 80 1.50 6.91 -4.97
N MET A 81 0.61 7.71 -4.37
CA MET A 81 0.35 9.08 -4.84
C MET A 81 1.62 9.93 -4.77
N LYS A 82 2.32 9.93 -3.63
CA LYS A 82 3.56 10.70 -3.44
C LYS A 82 4.68 10.27 -4.39
N PHE A 83 4.78 8.97 -4.66
CA PHE A 83 5.70 8.43 -5.64
C PHE A 83 5.37 8.94 -7.05
N MET A 84 4.10 8.89 -7.45
CA MET A 84 3.66 9.38 -8.76
C MET A 84 3.79 10.90 -8.91
N GLU A 85 3.53 11.68 -7.86
CA GLU A 85 3.80 13.12 -7.85
C GLU A 85 5.28 13.42 -8.06
N THR A 86 6.17 12.58 -7.53
CA THR A 86 7.61 12.70 -7.80
C THR A 86 7.92 12.41 -9.27
N LEU A 87 7.32 11.35 -9.84
CA LEU A 87 7.47 11.01 -11.25
C LEU A 87 6.84 12.06 -12.19
N SER A 88 5.82 12.80 -11.75
CA SER A 88 5.17 13.86 -12.55
C SER A 88 6.13 14.97 -13.00
N LYS A 89 7.31 15.07 -12.38
CA LYS A 89 8.37 16.02 -12.75
C LYS A 89 9.20 15.53 -13.94
N ILE A 90 9.05 14.27 -14.33
CA ILE A 90 9.78 13.64 -15.44
C ILE A 90 8.87 13.64 -16.68
N PRO A 91 9.39 14.02 -17.86
CA PRO A 91 8.63 13.96 -19.10
C PRO A 91 8.07 12.56 -19.38
N TYR A 92 6.82 12.50 -19.87
CA TYR A 92 6.09 11.26 -20.08
C TYR A 92 6.85 10.25 -20.96
N TYR A 93 7.45 10.71 -22.06
CA TYR A 93 8.21 9.87 -22.98
C TYR A 93 9.45 9.22 -22.36
N LYS A 94 9.96 9.74 -21.23
CA LYS A 94 11.06 9.11 -20.48
C LYS A 94 10.57 8.06 -19.50
N LEU A 95 9.35 8.19 -18.99
CA LEU A 95 8.72 7.22 -18.10
C LEU A 95 8.22 6.00 -18.87
N PHE A 96 7.62 6.25 -20.05
CA PHE A 96 7.06 5.22 -20.92
C PHE A 96 7.64 5.41 -22.34
N PRO A 97 8.89 4.97 -22.57
CA PRO A 97 9.46 5.02 -23.89
C PRO A 97 8.62 4.17 -24.85
N PRO A 98 8.45 4.60 -26.12
CA PRO A 98 7.75 3.79 -27.11
C PRO A 98 8.45 2.44 -27.23
N SER A 99 7.68 1.36 -27.08
CA SER A 99 8.13 0.02 -27.41
C SER A 99 8.50 -0.01 -28.89
N ARG A 100 9.79 -0.20 -29.18
CA ARG A 100 10.30 -0.44 -30.53
C ARG A 100 9.69 -1.69 -31.13
#